data_AF-A0A1X0A0F4-F1
#
_entry.id   AF-A0A1X0A0F4-F1
#
_cell.length_a   1.000
_cell.length_b   1.000
_cell.length_c   1.000
_cell.angle_alpha   90.00
_cell.angle_beta   90.00
_cell.angle_gamma   90.00
#
_symmetry.space_group_name_H-M   'P 1'
#
loop_
_entity.id
_entity.type
_entity.pdbx_description
1 polymer ?
#
loop_
_entity_poly.entity_id
_entity_poly.type
_entity_poly.pdbx_seq_one_letter_code
_entity_poly.pdbx_strand_id
1 'polypeptide(L)' 'MSNTKSNSNGIGIGTILFVVFLVLKLTGVITWSWWWVTAPLWAPAVVIVVMLGLSALIIKAADRP' A
#
# COMPACT_ATOMS: atom_id res chain seq x y z
N MET A 1 11.15 6.28 36.62
CA MET A 1 10.56 7.14 35.58
C MET A 1 9.94 6.25 34.50
N SER A 2 8.62 6.07 34.50
CA SER A 2 7.92 5.22 33.52
C SER A 2 7.62 6.03 32.26
N ASN A 3 8.35 5.77 31.17
CA ASN A 3 8.02 6.29 29.85
C ASN A 3 6.75 5.59 29.35
N THR A 4 5.58 6.14 29.67
CA THR A 4 4.31 5.69 29.11
C THR A 4 4.26 6.14 27.65
N LYS A 5 4.73 5.28 26.74
CA LYS A 5 4.59 5.49 25.30
C LYS A 5 3.12 5.27 24.93
N SER A 6 2.35 6.34 24.94
CA SER A 6 0.99 6.40 24.39
C SER A 6 1.09 6.12 22.89
N ASN A 7 0.85 4.87 22.51
CA ASN A 7 0.80 4.46 21.12
C ASN A 7 -0.54 4.91 20.53
N SER A 8 -0.54 6.08 19.90
CA SER A 8 -1.67 6.60 19.16
C SER A 8 -1.85 5.78 17.88
N ASN A 9 -2.61 4.69 17.98
CA ASN A 9 -3.02 3.87 16.84
C ASN A 9 -4.09 4.62 16.03
N GLY A 10 -3.68 5.62 15.26
CA GLY A 10 -4.55 6.28 14.30
C GLY A 10 -4.91 5.34 13.16
N ILE A 11 -6.16 5.40 12.67
CA ILE A 11 -6.58 4.72 11.44
C ILE A 11 -5.65 5.21 10.32
N GLY A 12 -4.94 4.27 9.67
CA GLY A 12 -3.99 4.60 8.62
C GLY A 12 -4.67 5.29 7.45
N ILE A 13 -4.04 6.32 6.90
CA ILE A 13 -4.54 7.05 5.72
C ILE A 13 -4.93 6.13 4.54
N GLY A 14 -4.28 4.97 4.41
CA GLY A 14 -4.60 3.98 3.38
C GLY A 14 -6.02 3.39 3.49
N THR A 15 -6.51 3.12 4.71
CA THR A 15 -7.88 2.58 4.89
C THR A 15 -8.92 3.66 4.64
N ILE A 16 -8.64 4.92 5.01
CA ILE A 16 -9.53 6.05 4.72
C ILE A 16 -9.65 6.23 3.21
N LEU A 17 -8.52 6.26 2.49
CA LEU A 17 -8.51 6.36 1.04
C LEU A 17 -9.27 5.20 0.38
N PHE A 18 -9.06 3.96 0.85
CA PHE A 18 -9.81 2.79 0.37
C PHE A 18 -11.33 2.96 0.55
N VAL A 19 -11.78 3.39 1.73
CA VAL A 19 -13.21 3.60 1.99
C VAL A 19 -13.77 4.72 1.13
N VAL A 20 -13.06 5.83 0.93
CA VAL A 20 -13.49 6.93 0.05
C VAL A 20 -13.69 6.43 -1.38
N PHE A 21 -12.71 5.74 -1.96
CA PHE A 21 -12.83 5.17 -3.32
C PHE A 21 -13.96 4.14 -3.43
N LEU A 22 -14.16 3.32 -2.39
CA LEU A 22 -15.23 2.34 -2.33
C LEU A 22 -16.61 3.03 -2.34
N VAL A 23 -16.81 4.04 -1.49
CA VAL A 23 -18.08 4.78 -1.43
C VAL A 23 -18.37 5.48 -2.76
N LEU A 24 -17.38 6.16 -3.36
CA LEU A 24 -17.53 6.82 -4.67
C LEU A 24 -17.88 5.84 -5.81
N LYS A 25 -17.38 4.60 -5.72
CA LYS A 25 -17.70 3.54 -6.69
C LYS A 25 -19.13 3.03 -6.52
N LEU A 26 -19.59 2.86 -5.28
CA LEU A 26 -20.97 2.43 -5.01
C LEU A 26 -22.00 3.51 -5.34
N THR A 27 -21.68 4.79 -5.18
CA THR A 27 -22.54 5.91 -5.58
C THR A 27 -22.50 6.20 -7.09
N GLY A 28 -21.74 5.44 -7.87
CA GLY A 28 -21.72 5.55 -9.33
C GLY A 28 -21.01 6.79 -9.87
N VAL A 29 -20.25 7.51 -9.04
CA VAL A 29 -19.48 8.70 -9.46
C VAL A 29 -18.31 8.31 -10.38
N ILE A 30 -17.79 7.08 -10.23
CA ILE A 30 -16.64 6.59 -10.96
C ILE A 30 -17.00 5.29 -11.69
N THR A 31 -16.90 5.29 -13.04
CA THR A 31 -17.17 4.10 -13.89
C THR A 31 -15.96 3.19 -14.07
N TRP A 32 -14.78 3.59 -13.59
CA TRP A 32 -13.53 2.85 -13.75
C TRP A 32 -13.55 1.45 -13.15
N SER A 33 -12.63 0.61 -13.61
CA SER A 33 -12.47 -0.79 -13.20
C SER A 33 -12.22 -0.95 -11.69
N TRP A 34 -12.66 -2.07 -11.13
CA TRP A 34 -12.49 -2.40 -9.70
C TRP A 34 -11.02 -2.44 -9.25
N TRP A 35 -10.11 -2.74 -10.17
CA TRP A 35 -8.66 -2.70 -9.97
C TRP A 35 -8.14 -1.35 -9.45
N TRP A 36 -8.71 -0.23 -9.91
CA TRP A 36 -8.31 1.11 -9.45
C TRP A 36 -8.92 1.45 -8.08
N VAL A 37 -10.08 0.90 -7.75
CA VAL A 37 -10.72 1.07 -6.43
C VAL A 37 -9.90 0.38 -5.36
N THR A 38 -9.31 -0.78 -5.67
CA THR A 38 -8.43 -1.50 -4.75
C THR A 38 -6.99 -1.00 -4.77
N ALA A 39 -6.61 -0.08 -5.67
CA ALA A 39 -5.25 0.47 -5.76
C ALA A 39 -4.64 0.91 -4.41
N PRO A 40 -5.38 1.59 -3.51
CA PRO A 40 -4.87 1.94 -2.18
C PRO A 40 -4.49 0.72 -1.33
N LEU A 41 -5.13 -0.42 -1.54
CA LEU A 41 -4.91 -1.66 -0.79
C LEU A 41 -3.67 -2.42 -1.29
N TRP A 42 -3.44 -2.48 -2.60
CA TRP A 42 -2.30 -3.21 -3.18
C TRP A 42 -1.10 -2.33 -3.51
N ALA A 43 -1.21 -1.00 -3.46
CA ALA A 43 -0.08 -0.06 -3.54
C ALA A 43 1.09 -0.44 -2.61
N PRO A 44 0.91 -0.68 -1.30
CA PRO A 44 2.00 -1.12 -0.44
C PRO A 44 2.58 -2.48 -0.84
N ALA A 45 1.74 -3.41 -1.32
CA ALA A 45 2.21 -4.72 -1.79
C ALA A 45 3.09 -4.59 -3.04
N VAL A 46 2.74 -3.72 -4.00
CA VAL A 46 3.57 -3.45 -5.19
C VAL A 46 4.92 -2.88 -4.81
N VAL A 47 4.95 -1.91 -3.87
CA VAL A 47 6.21 -1.33 -3.40
C VAL A 47 7.13 -2.41 -2.82
N ILE A 48 6.58 -3.34 -2.03
CA ILE A 48 7.35 -4.47 -1.48
C ILE A 48 7.84 -5.40 -2.59
N VAL A 49 6.98 -5.76 -3.54
CA VAL A 49 7.36 -6.64 -4.66
C VAL A 49 8.46 -6.01 -5.52
N VAL A 50 8.37 -4.72 -5.80
CA VAL A 50 9.40 -3.98 -6.54
C VAL A 50 10.70 -3.92 -5.73
N MET A 51 10.65 -3.62 -4.43
CA MET A 51 11.85 -3.63 -3.58
C MET A 51 12.52 -5.01 -3.56
N LEU A 52 11.74 -6.08 -3.41
CA LEU A 52 12.26 -7.45 -3.42
C LEU A 52 12.82 -7.85 -4.79
N GLY A 53 12.15 -7.45 -5.88
CA GLY A 53 12.64 -7.67 -7.23
C GLY A 53 13.96 -6.95 -7.48
N LEU A 54 14.06 -5.68 -7.09
CA LEU A 54 15.28 -4.88 -7.22
C LEU A 54 16.41 -5.45 -6.37
N SER A 55 16.15 -5.81 -5.12
CA SER A 55 17.17 -6.40 -4.25
C SER A 55 17.66 -7.75 -4.80
N ALA A 56 16.75 -8.61 -5.27
CA ALA A 56 17.11 -9.87 -5.91
C ALA A 56 17.90 -9.66 -7.21
N LEU A 57 17.54 -8.67 -8.03
CA LEU A 57 18.28 -8.31 -9.24
C LEU A 57 19.69 -7.80 -8.92
N ILE A 58 19.84 -6.95 -7.90
CA ILE A 58 21.14 -6.43 -7.46
C ILE A 58 22.01 -7.57 -6.94
N ILE A 59 21.47 -8.46 -6.09
CA ILE A 59 22.19 -9.63 -5.59
C ILE A 59 22.62 -10.52 -6.76
N LYS A 60 21.71 -10.82 -7.69
CA LYS A 60 22.00 -11.65 -8.86
C LYS A 60 22.98 -11.00 -9.84
N ALA A 61 23.06 -9.67 -9.85
CA ALA A 61 24.05 -8.92 -10.63
C ALA A 61 25.42 -8.89 -9.92
N ALA A 62 25.46 -8.81 -8.59
CA ALA A 62 26.69 -8.83 -7.80
C ALA A 62 27.36 -10.22 -7.76
N ASP A 63 26.57 -11.28 -7.95
CA ASP A 63 27.03 -12.67 -8.03
C ASP A 63 27.52 -13.07 -9.45
N ARG A 64 27.57 -12.10 -10.39
CA ARG A 64 28.24 -12.31 -11.69
C ARG A 64 29.73 -12.01 -11.51
N PRO A 65 30.63 -13.01 -11.74
CA PRO A 65 32.07 -12.81 -11.61
C PRO A 65 32.62 -11.80 -12.62
#